data_AF-A0A957Y5Z8-F1
#
_entry.id   AF-A0A957Y5Z8-F1
#
_cell.length_a   1.000
_cell.length_b   1.000
_cell.length_c   1.000
_cell.angle_alpha   90.00
_cell.angle_beta   90.00
_cell.angle_gamma   90.00
#
_symmetry.space_group_name_H-M   'P 1'
#
loop_
_entity.id
_entity.type
_entity.pdbx_description
1 polymer ?
#
loop_
_entity_poly.entity_id
_entity_poly.type
_entity_poly.pdbx_seq_one_letter_code
_entity_poly.pdbx_strand_id
1 'polypeptide(L)'
;IAHPPLHSGILIAILAAILVYVYTDRTSAGYELLATGANPRASRVYGIKVRRMFFLSLLIGGALAGLAGAIEVSGVHGRLIEGFHSNFLLLGIIVGLIAKGNNAAVPFVALFIAILEVGASAMQRTMAIPGEMVFIVEALILIFVLLTDVVRRR
;
A
#
# COMPACT_ATOMS: atom_id res chain seq x y z
N ILE A 1 -31.31 -12.53 -1.06
CA ILE A 1 -30.13 -12.77 -1.93
C ILE A 1 -28.92 -12.54 -1.05
N ALA A 2 -28.45 -13.61 -0.41
CA ALA A 2 -27.58 -13.57 0.76
C ALA A 2 -26.25 -14.25 0.43
N HIS A 3 -25.34 -13.48 -0.16
CA HIS A 3 -23.92 -13.76 -0.05
C HIS A 3 -23.29 -12.49 0.52
N PRO A 4 -22.77 -12.50 1.75
CA PRO A 4 -21.91 -11.41 2.18
C PRO A 4 -20.73 -11.36 1.17
N PRO A 5 -20.34 -10.19 0.65
CA PRO A 5 -19.17 -10.05 -0.22
C PRO A 5 -17.88 -10.19 0.59
N LEU A 6 -17.80 -11.22 1.45
CA LEU A 6 -16.59 -11.68 2.10
C LEU A 6 -15.85 -12.53 1.08
N HIS A 7 -15.08 -11.84 0.25
CA HIS A 7 -14.19 -12.46 -0.71
C HIS A 7 -13.00 -13.08 0.03
N SER A 8 -12.57 -14.28 -0.40
CA SER A 8 -11.38 -14.97 0.12
C SER A 8 -10.10 -14.14 -0.02
N GLY A 9 -10.13 -13.07 -0.82
CA GLY A 9 -9.06 -12.09 -0.95
C GLY A 9 -8.64 -11.42 0.37
N ILE A 10 -9.53 -11.29 1.36
CA ILE A 10 -9.16 -10.75 2.68
C ILE A 10 -8.13 -11.67 3.38
N LEU A 11 -8.32 -12.99 3.30
CA LEU A 11 -7.37 -13.96 3.88
C LEU A 11 -6.01 -13.89 3.16
N ILE A 12 -6.02 -13.75 1.84
CA ILE A 12 -4.80 -13.63 1.04
C ILE A 12 -4.09 -12.29 1.33
N ALA A 13 -4.82 -11.20 1.49
CA ALA A 13 -4.27 -9.89 1.83
C ALA A 13 -3.61 -9.90 3.23
N ILE A 14 -4.26 -10.51 4.22
CA ILE A 14 -3.69 -10.66 5.57
C ILE A 14 -2.42 -11.53 5.51
N LEU A 15 -2.46 -12.66 4.79
CA LEU A 15 -1.30 -13.53 4.65
C LEU A 15 -0.13 -12.81 3.94
N ALA A 16 -0.41 -12.04 2.89
CA ALA A 16 0.59 -11.25 2.18
C ALA A 16 1.19 -10.15 3.07
N ALA A 17 0.37 -9.45 3.87
CA ALA A 17 0.86 -8.45 4.82
C ALA A 17 1.80 -9.07 5.87
N ILE A 18 1.44 -10.24 6.41
CA ILE A 18 2.29 -10.99 7.35
C ILE A 18 3.60 -11.43 6.68
N LEU A 19 3.54 -11.97 5.46
CA LEU A 19 4.72 -12.40 4.72
C LEU A 19 5.68 -11.23 4.46
N VAL A 20 5.16 -10.06 4.06
CA VAL A 20 5.97 -8.87 3.84
C VAL A 20 6.59 -8.36 5.14
N TYR A 21 5.81 -8.36 6.23
CA TYR A 21 6.32 -7.99 7.55
C TYR A 21 7.46 -8.92 7.99
N VAL A 22 7.25 -10.24 7.92
CA VAL A 22 8.27 -11.22 8.29
C VAL A 22 9.49 -11.13 7.37
N TYR A 23 9.29 -11.00 6.06
CA TYR A 23 10.39 -10.85 5.12
C TYR A 23 11.24 -9.63 5.45
N THR A 24 10.61 -8.50 5.75
CA THR A 24 11.34 -7.25 5.95
C THR A 24 11.98 -7.17 7.34
N ASP A 25 11.32 -7.66 8.39
CA ASP A 25 11.74 -7.50 9.79
C ASP A 25 12.58 -8.68 10.31
N ARG A 26 12.39 -9.89 9.78
CA ARG A 26 13.05 -11.12 10.26
C ARG A 26 14.15 -11.66 9.34
N THR A 27 14.30 -11.17 8.11
CA THR A 27 15.30 -11.69 7.18
C THR A 27 16.46 -10.73 6.92
N SER A 28 17.66 -11.28 6.72
CA SER A 28 18.87 -10.53 6.37
C SER A 28 18.70 -9.77 5.05
N ALA A 29 18.02 -10.37 4.07
CA ALA A 29 17.73 -9.73 2.79
C ALA A 29 16.79 -8.53 2.94
N GLY A 30 15.81 -8.58 3.85
CA GLY A 30 14.94 -7.46 4.20
C GLY A 30 15.72 -6.30 4.82
N TYR A 31 16.65 -6.60 5.74
CA TYR A 31 17.53 -5.60 6.33
C TYR A 31 18.46 -4.95 5.28
N GLU A 32 19.06 -5.75 4.39
CA GLU A 32 19.87 -5.23 3.27
C GLU A 32 19.03 -4.33 2.34
N LEU A 33 17.77 -4.68 2.10
CA LEU A 33 16.85 -3.88 1.29
C LEU A 33 16.57 -2.52 1.95
N LEU A 34 16.25 -2.48 3.25
CA LEU A 34 16.06 -1.23 3.99
C LEU A 34 17.34 -0.38 4.04
N ALA A 35 18.49 -1.01 4.27
CA ALA A 35 19.78 -0.34 4.31
C ALA A 35 20.13 0.32 2.96
N THR A 36 19.90 -0.39 1.85
CA THR A 36 20.12 0.15 0.51
C THR A 36 19.16 1.28 0.13
N GLY A 37 17.93 1.26 0.67
CA GLY A 37 16.96 2.34 0.54
C GLY A 37 17.34 3.61 1.30
N ALA A 38 17.97 3.47 2.48
CA ALA A 38 18.43 4.60 3.27
C ALA A 38 19.67 5.28 2.68
N ASN A 39 20.69 4.50 2.28
CA ASN A 39 21.86 5.06 1.62
C ASN A 39 22.59 4.02 0.72
N PRO A 40 22.36 4.03 -0.60
CA PRO A 40 22.94 3.04 -1.50
C PRO A 40 24.48 3.14 -1.61
N ARG A 41 25.05 4.33 -1.36
CA ARG A 41 26.51 4.53 -1.38
C ARG A 41 27.15 3.86 -0.17
N ALA A 42 26.58 4.07 1.03
CA ALA A 42 27.06 3.43 2.24
C ALA A 42 26.93 1.90 2.15
N SER A 43 25.79 1.38 1.69
CA SER A 43 25.58 -0.07 1.55
C SER A 43 26.58 -0.74 0.62
N ARG A 44 27.03 -0.06 -0.45
CA ARG A 44 28.05 -0.58 -1.36
C ARG A 44 29.42 -0.72 -0.67
N VAL A 45 29.75 0.18 0.26
CA VAL A 45 30.99 0.11 1.06
C VAL A 45 30.95 -1.09 2.02
N TYR A 46 29.78 -1.41 2.57
CA TYR A 46 29.55 -2.60 3.41
C TYR A 46 29.45 -3.92 2.62
N GLY A 47 29.72 -3.92 1.31
CA GLY A 47 29.74 -5.13 0.49
C GLY A 47 28.36 -5.61 0.00
N ILE A 48 27.29 -4.86 0.25
CA ILE A 48 25.95 -5.21 -0.22
C ILE A 48 25.87 -5.01 -1.74
N LYS A 49 25.37 -6.03 -2.45
CA LYS A 49 25.13 -5.97 -3.90
C LYS A 49 23.88 -5.16 -4.20
N VAL A 50 23.99 -3.82 -4.14
CA VAL A 50 22.88 -2.86 -4.39
C VAL A 50 22.08 -3.20 -5.66
N ARG A 51 22.76 -3.58 -6.75
CA ARG A 51 22.08 -3.97 -8.01
C ARG A 51 21.14 -5.17 -7.83
N ARG A 52 21.55 -6.18 -7.06
CA ARG A 52 20.73 -7.37 -6.78
C ARG A 52 19.53 -7.00 -5.90
N MET A 53 19.74 -6.16 -4.90
CA MET A 53 18.66 -5.70 -4.01
C MET A 53 17.63 -4.86 -4.75
N PHE A 54 18.05 -4.03 -5.71
CA PHE A 54 17.14 -3.29 -6.59
C PHE A 54 16.26 -4.20 -7.45
N PHE A 55 16.83 -5.25 -8.06
CA PHE A 55 16.03 -6.22 -8.81
C PHE A 55 15.09 -7.03 -7.91
N LEU A 56 15.53 -7.40 -6.70
CA LEU A 56 14.70 -8.09 -5.73
C LEU A 56 13.52 -7.24 -5.25
N SER A 57 13.75 -5.95 -4.95
CA SER A 57 12.67 -5.06 -4.52
C SER A 57 11.64 -4.85 -5.63
N LEU A 58 12.09 -4.72 -6.88
CA LEU A 58 11.21 -4.62 -8.04
C LEU A 58 10.38 -5.89 -8.25
N LEU A 59 11.00 -7.06 -8.15
CA LEU A 59 10.31 -8.35 -8.31
C LEU A 59 9.27 -8.57 -7.20
N ILE A 60 9.63 -8.29 -5.94
CA ILE A 60 8.73 -8.48 -4.80
C ILE A 60 7.57 -7.48 -4.87
N GLY A 61 7.86 -6.20 -5.11
CA GLY A 61 6.82 -5.17 -5.24
C GLY A 61 5.88 -5.44 -6.42
N GLY A 62 6.43 -5.83 -7.58
CA GLY A 62 5.66 -6.20 -8.76
C GLY A 62 4.80 -7.45 -8.54
N ALA A 63 5.33 -8.48 -7.89
CA ALA A 63 4.58 -9.69 -7.56
C ALA A 63 3.41 -9.39 -6.61
N LEU A 64 3.63 -8.56 -5.58
CA LEU A 64 2.58 -8.16 -4.65
C LEU A 64 1.50 -7.30 -5.32
N ALA A 65 1.90 -6.33 -6.14
CA ALA A 65 0.96 -5.50 -6.91
C ALA A 65 0.13 -6.34 -7.90
N GLY A 66 0.77 -7.30 -8.59
CA GLY A 66 0.09 -8.23 -9.48
C GLY A 66 -0.89 -9.15 -8.74
N LEU A 67 -0.51 -9.67 -7.58
CA LEU A 67 -1.39 -10.47 -6.73
C LEU A 67 -2.60 -9.66 -6.24
N ALA A 68 -2.39 -8.42 -5.79
CA ALA A 68 -3.47 -7.54 -5.37
C ALA A 68 -4.48 -7.30 -6.50
N GLY A 69 -3.99 -6.96 -7.70
CA GLY A 69 -4.85 -6.77 -8.87
C GLY A 69 -5.59 -8.06 -9.29
N ALA A 70 -4.93 -9.22 -9.24
CA ALA A 70 -5.55 -10.50 -9.57
C ALA A 70 -6.69 -10.86 -8.60
N ILE A 71 -6.48 -10.62 -7.30
CA ILE A 71 -7.51 -10.84 -6.26
C ILE A 71 -8.72 -9.95 -6.51
N GLU A 72 -8.50 -8.68 -6.84
CA GLU A 72 -9.62 -7.75 -6.98
C GLU A 72 -10.42 -7.97 -8.28
N VAL A 73 -9.74 -8.28 -9.39
CA VAL A 73 -10.41 -8.63 -10.65
C VAL A 73 -11.18 -9.94 -10.53
N SER A 74 -10.59 -10.97 -9.92
CA SER A 74 -11.25 -12.27 -9.75
C SER A 74 -12.36 -12.28 -8.70
N GLY A 75 -12.26 -11.41 -7.69
CA GLY A 75 -13.16 -11.40 -6.55
C GLY A 75 -14.34 -10.46 -6.62
N VAL A 76 -14.13 -9.24 -7.13
CA VAL A 76 -15.12 -8.16 -7.04
C VAL A 76 -15.80 -7.92 -8.38
N HIS A 77 -15.02 -7.78 -9.44
CA HIS A 77 -15.54 -7.27 -10.71
C HIS A 77 -15.84 -8.37 -11.74
N GLY A 78 -15.15 -9.52 -11.68
CA GLY A 78 -15.29 -10.63 -12.64
C GLY A 78 -14.95 -10.29 -14.10
N ARG A 79 -14.58 -9.03 -14.37
CA ARG A 79 -14.23 -8.44 -15.67
C ARG A 79 -13.25 -7.31 -15.41
N LEU A 80 -12.33 -7.06 -16.34
CA LEU A 80 -11.49 -5.87 -16.30
C LEU A 80 -12.37 -4.64 -16.58
N ILE A 81 -12.43 -3.71 -15.62
CA ILE A 81 -13.08 -2.41 -15.81
C ILE A 81 -12.00 -1.39 -16.18
N GLU A 82 -12.24 -0.58 -17.20
CA GLU A 82 -11.33 0.50 -17.58
C GLU A 82 -11.19 1.51 -16.43
N GLY A 83 -9.96 1.96 -16.16
CA GLY A 83 -9.68 2.95 -15.10
C GLY A 83 -9.48 2.37 -13.70
N PHE A 84 -9.52 1.05 -13.54
CA PHE A 84 -9.36 0.36 -12.26
C PHE A 84 -8.08 0.71 -11.49
N HIS A 85 -7.01 1.11 -12.16
CA HIS A 85 -5.72 1.42 -11.53
C HIS A 85 -5.59 2.86 -11.01
N SER A 86 -6.51 3.76 -11.36
CA SER A 86 -6.27 5.21 -11.30
C SER A 86 -6.07 5.75 -9.88
N ASN A 87 -6.67 5.10 -8.88
CA ASN A 87 -6.65 5.48 -7.45
C ASN A 87 -5.58 4.72 -6.64
N PHE A 88 -5.36 3.42 -6.91
CA PHE A 88 -4.53 2.56 -6.05
C PHE A 88 -3.09 3.02 -5.86
N LEU A 89 -2.47 3.63 -6.88
CA LEU A 89 -1.11 4.14 -6.76
C LEU A 89 -1.02 5.29 -5.76
N LEU A 90 -1.98 6.23 -5.82
CA LEU A 90 -2.05 7.37 -4.91
C LEU A 90 -2.28 6.87 -3.47
N LEU A 91 -3.23 5.96 -3.29
CA LEU A 91 -3.53 5.35 -1.99
C LEU A 91 -2.29 4.64 -1.40
N GLY A 92 -1.55 3.90 -2.23
CA GLY A 92 -0.31 3.23 -1.82
C GLY A 92 0.77 4.20 -1.32
N ILE A 93 0.93 5.34 -2.00
CA ILE A 93 1.87 6.40 -1.58
C ILE A 93 1.43 7.00 -0.23
N ILE A 94 0.14 7.28 -0.07
CA ILE A 94 -0.43 7.85 1.16
C ILE A 94 -0.20 6.89 2.33
N VAL A 95 -0.55 5.61 2.16
CA VAL A 95 -0.38 4.57 3.19
C VAL A 95 1.09 4.44 3.58
N GLY A 96 2.00 4.38 2.59
CA GLY A 96 3.43 4.27 2.84
C GLY A 96 4.01 5.47 3.61
N LEU A 97 3.52 6.67 3.29
CA LEU A 97 3.97 7.88 3.97
C LEU A 97 3.48 7.97 5.41
N ILE A 98 2.22 7.61 5.66
CA ILE A 98 1.65 7.59 7.01
C ILE A 98 2.35 6.52 7.87
N ALA A 99 2.72 5.37 7.29
CA ALA A 99 3.40 4.30 8.00
C ALA A 99 4.85 4.65 8.40
N LYS A 100 5.49 5.65 7.77
CA LYS A 100 6.83 6.16 8.12
C LYS A 100 7.92 5.08 8.30
N GLY A 101 7.90 4.07 7.43
CA GLY A 101 8.86 2.95 7.48
C GLY A 101 8.59 1.93 8.59
N ASN A 102 7.55 2.10 9.41
CA ASN A 102 7.07 1.07 10.32
C ASN A 102 6.17 0.09 9.57
N ASN A 103 6.72 -1.06 9.19
CA ASN A 103 6.00 -2.09 8.43
C ASN A 103 4.81 -2.68 9.19
N ALA A 104 4.82 -2.65 10.53
CA ALA A 104 3.69 -3.12 11.33
C ALA A 104 2.50 -2.15 11.28
N ALA A 105 2.74 -0.86 10.99
CA ALA A 105 1.69 0.15 10.89
C ALA A 105 0.95 0.11 9.54
N VAL A 106 1.60 -0.39 8.48
CA VAL A 106 1.06 -0.47 7.11
C VAL A 106 -0.35 -1.09 7.04
N PRO A 107 -0.60 -2.30 7.58
CA PRO A 107 -1.93 -2.92 7.48
C PRO A 107 -3.03 -2.13 8.20
N PHE A 108 -2.71 -1.47 9.32
CA PHE A 108 -3.69 -0.65 10.05
C PHE A 108 -4.05 0.62 9.27
N VAL A 109 -3.06 1.28 8.68
CA VAL A 109 -3.27 2.47 7.85
C VAL A 109 -4.04 2.10 6.58
N ALA A 110 -3.66 1.01 5.91
CA ALA A 110 -4.35 0.51 4.73
C ALA A 110 -5.83 0.20 5.02
N LEU A 111 -6.12 -0.42 6.17
CA LEU A 111 -7.48 -0.69 6.60
C LEU A 111 -8.29 0.60 6.81
N PHE A 112 -7.69 1.63 7.43
CA PHE A 112 -8.35 2.91 7.63
C PHE A 112 -8.71 3.58 6.31
N ILE A 113 -7.76 3.63 5.36
CA ILE A 113 -7.98 4.17 4.02
C ILE A 113 -9.05 3.37 3.27
N ALA A 114 -9.02 2.04 3.34
CA ALA A 114 -10.03 1.19 2.72
C ALA A 114 -11.45 1.43 3.28
N ILE A 115 -11.58 1.66 4.59
CA ILE A 115 -12.87 2.01 5.21
C ILE A 115 -13.40 3.35 4.67
N LEU A 116 -12.52 4.35 4.52
CA LEU A 116 -12.90 5.64 3.94
C LEU A 116 -13.36 5.49 2.49
N GLU A 117 -12.63 4.72 1.69
CA GLU A 117 -12.94 4.49 0.28
C GLU A 117 -14.26 3.73 0.10
N VAL A 118 -14.48 2.65 0.86
CA VAL A 118 -15.73 1.87 0.82
C VAL A 118 -16.91 2.68 1.34
N GLY A 119 -16.72 3.44 2.43
CA GLY A 119 -17.73 4.31 3.00
C GLY A 119 -18.14 5.41 2.03
N ALA A 120 -17.17 6.05 1.38
CA ALA A 120 -17.45 7.04 0.37
C ALA A 120 -18.11 6.43 -0.88
N SER A 121 -17.66 5.26 -1.33
CA SER A 121 -18.32 4.52 -2.43
C SER A 121 -19.79 4.25 -2.13
N ALA A 122 -20.14 3.99 -0.86
CA ALA A 122 -21.54 3.83 -0.45
C ALA A 122 -22.31 5.16 -0.48
N MET A 123 -21.68 6.26 -0.10
CA MET A 123 -22.27 7.61 -0.17
C MET A 123 -22.46 8.08 -1.62
N GLN A 124 -21.53 7.79 -2.53
CA GLN A 124 -21.67 8.07 -3.96
C GLN A 124 -22.91 7.40 -4.54
N ARG A 125 -23.13 6.12 -4.20
CA ARG A 125 -24.30 5.35 -4.68
C ARG A 125 -25.63 5.85 -4.11
N THR A 126 -25.64 6.39 -2.90
CA THR A 126 -26.88 6.74 -2.19
C THR A 126 -27.25 8.22 -2.34
N MET A 127 -26.26 9.11 -2.39
CA MET A 127 -26.43 10.57 -2.33
C MET A 127 -25.94 11.29 -3.60
N ALA A 128 -25.55 10.55 -4.65
CA ALA A 128 -25.03 11.09 -5.91
C ALA A 128 -23.85 12.08 -5.74
N ILE A 129 -23.10 11.94 -4.65
CA ILE A 129 -21.92 12.78 -4.36
C ILE A 129 -20.80 12.36 -5.33
N PRO A 130 -20.09 13.32 -5.96
CA PRO A 130 -18.96 13.01 -6.82
C PRO A 130 -17.79 12.38 -6.06
N GLY A 131 -17.08 11.44 -6.68
CA GLY A 131 -15.94 10.73 -6.06
C GLY A 131 -14.74 11.60 -5.78
N GLU A 132 -14.65 12.76 -6.41
CA GLU A 132 -13.54 13.68 -6.19
C GLU A 132 -13.48 14.18 -4.74
N MET A 133 -14.60 14.16 -4.00
CA MET A 133 -14.62 14.53 -2.58
C MET A 133 -13.72 13.64 -1.72
N VAL A 134 -13.61 12.36 -2.05
CA VAL A 134 -12.77 11.39 -1.32
C VAL A 134 -11.30 11.70 -1.56
N PHE A 135 -10.93 11.88 -2.83
CA PHE A 135 -9.58 12.25 -3.22
C PHE A 135 -9.13 13.55 -2.54
N ILE A 136 -10.02 14.53 -2.38
CA ILE A 136 -9.71 15.76 -1.66
C ILE A 136 -9.42 15.47 -0.19
N VAL A 137 -10.23 14.65 0.48
CA VAL A 137 -10.02 14.28 1.89
C VAL A 137 -8.70 13.52 2.06
N GLU A 138 -8.40 12.56 1.19
CA GLU A 138 -7.15 11.79 1.21
C GLU A 138 -5.92 12.68 0.95
N ALA A 139 -6.01 13.61 0.01
CA ALA A 139 -4.97 14.60 -0.25
C ALA A 139 -4.76 15.53 0.95
N LEU A 140 -5.82 15.93 1.65
CA LEU A 140 -5.71 16.71 2.88
C LEU A 140 -5.02 15.91 3.98
N ILE A 141 -5.37 14.64 4.18
CA ILE A 141 -4.70 13.74 5.14
C ILE A 141 -3.20 13.67 4.82
N LEU A 142 -2.85 13.46 3.55
CA LEU A 142 -1.48 13.43 3.08
C LEU A 142 -0.73 14.74 3.41
N ILE A 143 -1.35 15.89 3.14
CA ILE A 143 -0.79 17.22 3.43
C ILE A 143 -0.58 17.39 4.94
N PHE A 144 -1.54 17.03 5.78
CA PHE A 144 -1.40 17.15 7.23
C PHE A 144 -0.26 16.27 7.78
N VAL A 145 -0.11 15.04 7.25
CA VAL A 145 0.98 14.15 7.64
C VAL A 145 2.34 14.70 7.21
N LEU A 146 2.45 15.20 5.98
CA LEU A 146 3.66 15.86 5.48
C LEU A 146 4.02 17.10 6.30
N LEU A 147 3.02 17.93 6.62
CA LEU A 147 3.22 19.18 7.35
C LEU A 147 3.69 18.90 8.79
N THR A 148 3.14 17.87 9.44
CA THR A 148 3.62 17.41 10.74
C THR A 148 5.08 16.97 10.69
N ASP A 149 5.52 16.31 9.61
CA ASP A 149 6.91 15.90 9.43
C ASP A 149 7.86 17.09 9.21
N VAL A 150 7.43 18.11 8.47
CA VAL A 150 8.19 19.35 8.27
C VAL A 150 8.33 20.13 9.58
N VAL A 151 7.24 20.26 10.34
CA VAL A 151 7.24 20.96 11.63
C VAL A 151 8.14 20.24 12.63
N ARG A 152 8.14 18.90 12.67
CA ARG A 152 8.99 18.12 13.57
C ARG A 152 10.47 18.12 13.21
N ARG A 153 10.82 18.44 11.95
CA ARG A 153 12.21 18.53 11.48
C ARG A 153 12.83 19.92 11.69
N ARG A 154 12.04 20.92 12.07
CA ARG A 154 12.51 22.24 12.53
C ARG A 154 12.67 22.23 14.05
#